data_AF-A0A327Y4L6-F1
#
_entry.id   AF-A0A327Y4L6-F1
#
_cell.length_a   1.000
_cell.length_b   1.000
_cell.length_c   1.000
_cell.angle_alpha   90.00
_cell.angle_beta   90.00
_cell.angle_gamma   90.00
#
_symmetry.space_group_name_H-M   'P 1'
#
loop_
_entity.id
_entity.type
_entity.pdbx_description
1 polymer ?
#
loop_
_entity_poly.entity_id
_entity_poly.type
_entity_poly.pdbx_seq_one_letter_code
_entity_poly.pdbx_strand_id
1 'polypeptide(L)'
;MLTMIQQHHIKYLYEYKGMSLRAIAKETGHSFQTVKKYANKEDGNPLPTPRKPKQSKLDPYKAQIDEWLEQDRKVPRKQRHTGTRVYRRLLEMYGEEFSVSLRTVQYYVAKKKQEMYQDGEGYLPLEHSPGEAQADFGSFTYQDEKGVEQEGFFLTLSFPYSNASYAQVVPGQNQECLLQGLKQIFEYIGGVPKRIWFDNLSAAVTSIHRNGKRTLTELFQKFALHYNFQYEFCNPNSGHEKGHVENKVGYIRRNFFVPVPVIPDIEEYNRTLLYRCDQDMDRTHYRKGKSIQEWFEEDKKAFGRLPKTSFDVYRLERAKADKYGKVRYAKNLYSTSPEFAQKEV
;
A
#
# COMPACT_ATOMS: atom_id res chain seq x y z
N MET A 1 8.34 -47.49 -5.57
CA MET A 1 9.29 -46.37 -5.45
C MET A 1 10.17 -46.68 -4.24
N LEU A 2 11.51 -46.57 -4.33
CA LEU A 2 12.37 -46.92 -3.18
C LEU A 2 12.26 -45.87 -2.07
N THR A 3 12.37 -46.31 -0.82
CA THR A 3 12.47 -45.39 0.33
C THR A 3 13.78 -44.60 0.29
N MET A 4 13.82 -43.43 0.93
CA MET A 4 15.05 -42.62 1.01
C MET A 4 16.21 -43.40 1.63
N ILE A 5 15.93 -44.27 2.60
CA ILE A 5 16.91 -45.14 3.25
C ILE A 5 17.52 -46.13 2.24
N GLN A 6 16.68 -46.76 1.40
CA GLN A 6 17.15 -47.68 0.35
C GLN A 6 17.95 -46.95 -0.74
N GLN A 7 17.53 -45.73 -1.12
CA GLN A 7 18.25 -44.91 -2.10
C GLN A 7 19.64 -44.51 -1.56
N HIS A 8 19.70 -44.08 -0.30
CA HIS A 8 20.95 -43.74 0.38
C HIS A 8 21.87 -44.96 0.53
N HIS A 9 21.31 -46.13 0.87
CA HIS A 9 22.09 -47.36 1.00
C HIS A 9 22.73 -47.79 -0.32
N ILE A 10 21.99 -47.73 -1.44
CA ILE A 10 22.54 -48.00 -2.78
C ILE A 10 23.70 -47.04 -3.12
N LYS A 11 23.53 -45.75 -2.84
CA LYS A 11 24.54 -44.72 -3.12
C LYS A 11 25.79 -44.91 -2.24
N TYR A 12 25.60 -45.25 -0.98
CA TYR A 12 26.68 -45.59 -0.05
C TYR A 12 27.50 -46.81 -0.52
N LEU A 13 26.86 -47.89 -0.95
CA LEU A 13 27.56 -49.07 -1.46
C LEU A 13 28.36 -48.79 -2.74
N TYR A 14 27.87 -47.88 -3.60
CA TYR A 14 28.53 -47.50 -4.83
C TYR A 14 29.72 -46.55 -4.59
N GLU A 15 29.50 -45.45 -3.88
CA GLU A 15 30.50 -44.38 -3.72
C GLU A 15 31.54 -44.67 -2.63
N TYR A 16 31.13 -45.28 -1.51
CA TYR A 16 32.01 -45.46 -0.35
C TYR A 16 32.58 -46.87 -0.22
N LYS A 17 31.83 -47.90 -0.65
CA LYS A 17 32.32 -49.29 -0.66
C LYS A 17 32.91 -49.72 -2.02
N GLY A 18 32.82 -48.89 -3.05
CA GLY A 18 33.37 -49.17 -4.39
C GLY A 18 32.79 -50.42 -5.06
N MET A 19 31.58 -50.85 -4.66
CA MET A 19 30.98 -52.07 -5.19
C MET A 19 30.48 -51.88 -6.62
N SER A 20 30.61 -52.92 -7.45
CA SER A 20 30.04 -52.90 -8.80
C SER A 20 28.51 -52.86 -8.75
N LEU A 21 27.87 -52.20 -9.72
CA LEU A 21 26.41 -52.10 -9.81
C LEU A 21 25.70 -53.47 -9.82
N ARG A 22 26.37 -54.52 -10.32
CA ARG A 22 25.85 -55.91 -10.30
C ARG A 22 25.92 -56.52 -8.91
N ALA A 23 26.96 -56.23 -8.14
CA ALA A 23 27.07 -56.67 -6.75
C ALA A 23 26.01 -56.00 -5.87
N ILE A 24 25.82 -54.68 -6.05
CA ILE A 24 24.78 -53.92 -5.34
C ILE A 24 23.39 -54.45 -5.66
N ALA A 25 23.08 -54.76 -6.93
CA ALA A 25 21.80 -55.35 -7.32
C ALA A 25 21.53 -56.70 -6.64
N LYS A 26 22.57 -57.52 -6.45
CA LYS A 26 22.47 -58.80 -5.75
C LYS A 26 22.31 -58.63 -4.23
N GLU A 27 23.01 -57.66 -3.64
CA GLU A 27 22.98 -57.37 -2.20
C GLU A 27 21.67 -56.69 -1.76
N THR A 28 21.18 -55.73 -2.53
CA THR A 28 19.95 -55.00 -2.19
C THR A 28 18.68 -55.66 -2.76
N GLY A 29 18.81 -56.72 -3.57
CA GLY A 29 17.67 -57.38 -4.23
C GLY A 29 16.88 -56.49 -5.20
N HIS A 30 17.51 -55.42 -5.71
CA HIS A 30 16.85 -54.45 -6.59
C HIS A 30 17.30 -54.63 -8.04
N SER A 31 16.42 -54.26 -8.99
CA SER A 31 16.76 -54.36 -10.41
C SER A 31 18.01 -53.54 -10.75
N PHE A 32 18.83 -54.04 -11.68
CA PHE A 32 20.04 -53.35 -12.11
C PHE A 32 19.76 -51.91 -12.60
N GLN A 33 18.63 -51.68 -13.28
CA GLN A 33 18.24 -50.34 -13.73
C GLN A 33 17.90 -49.41 -12.57
N THR A 34 17.27 -49.93 -11.52
CA THR A 34 16.96 -49.17 -10.30
C THR A 34 18.25 -48.79 -9.57
N VAL A 35 19.18 -49.74 -9.42
CA VAL A 35 20.49 -49.52 -8.79
C VAL A 35 21.29 -48.48 -9.57
N LYS A 36 21.42 -48.64 -10.89
CA LYS A 36 22.12 -47.67 -11.76
C LYS A 36 21.50 -46.27 -11.68
N LYS A 37 20.16 -46.17 -11.63
CA LYS A 37 19.44 -44.90 -11.51
C LYS A 37 19.77 -44.15 -10.23
N TYR A 38 19.81 -44.84 -9.08
CA TYR A 38 20.04 -44.18 -7.79
C TYR A 38 21.53 -44.05 -7.43
N ALA A 39 22.38 -44.96 -7.88
CA ALA A 39 23.83 -44.87 -7.72
C ALA A 39 24.41 -43.64 -8.44
N ASN A 40 23.93 -43.36 -9.66
CA ASN A 40 24.38 -42.22 -10.46
C ASN A 40 23.53 -40.96 -10.25
N LYS A 41 22.67 -40.93 -9.21
CA LYS A 41 21.78 -39.79 -8.95
C LYS A 41 22.57 -38.70 -8.20
N GLU A 42 23.05 -37.72 -8.93
CA GLU A 42 23.75 -36.55 -8.37
C GLU A 42 22.78 -35.49 -7.84
N ASP A 43 21.68 -35.23 -8.56
CA ASP A 43 20.69 -34.23 -8.17
C ASP A 43 19.58 -34.84 -7.28
N GLY A 44 19.55 -34.41 -6.02
CA GLY A 44 18.56 -34.80 -5.02
C GLY A 44 17.27 -33.97 -5.06
N ASN A 45 17.25 -32.89 -5.85
CA ASN A 45 16.10 -31.99 -5.89
C ASN A 45 14.90 -32.65 -6.60
N PRO A 46 13.70 -32.58 -6.01
CA PRO A 46 12.50 -32.97 -6.73
C PRO A 46 12.26 -31.98 -7.86
N LEU A 47 12.53 -32.38 -9.10
CA LEU A 47 12.08 -31.61 -10.26
C LEU A 47 10.55 -31.54 -10.22
N PRO A 48 9.95 -30.34 -10.22
CA PRO A 48 8.50 -30.22 -10.25
C PRO A 48 7.99 -30.84 -11.55
N THR A 49 7.35 -32.00 -11.47
CA THR A 49 6.67 -32.58 -12.64
C THR A 49 5.49 -31.68 -12.99
N PRO A 50 5.48 -31.03 -14.16
CA PRO A 50 4.34 -30.22 -14.56
C PRO A 50 3.11 -31.12 -14.62
N ARG A 51 2.06 -30.77 -13.87
CA ARG A 51 0.76 -31.45 -13.95
C ARG A 51 0.31 -31.37 -15.41
N LYS A 52 0.07 -32.51 -16.06
CA LYS A 52 -0.54 -32.54 -17.39
C LYS A 52 -1.87 -31.76 -17.31
N PRO A 53 -2.07 -30.72 -18.15
CA PRO A 53 -3.30 -29.95 -18.11
C PRO A 53 -4.47 -30.89 -18.41
N LYS A 54 -5.48 -30.92 -17.52
CA LYS A 54 -6.74 -31.61 -17.80
C LYS A 54 -7.44 -30.86 -18.93
N GLN A 55 -7.91 -31.58 -19.94
CA GLN A 55 -8.76 -31.01 -20.98
C GLN A 55 -10.01 -30.42 -20.32
N SER A 56 -10.24 -29.13 -20.57
CA SER A 56 -11.39 -28.39 -20.07
C SER A 56 -12.48 -28.37 -21.14
N LYS A 57 -13.76 -28.42 -20.73
CA LYS A 57 -14.89 -28.20 -21.64
C LYS A 57 -14.85 -26.83 -22.35
N LEU A 58 -14.04 -25.89 -21.84
CA LEU A 58 -13.80 -24.60 -22.47
C LEU A 58 -12.79 -24.64 -23.61
N ASP A 59 -11.96 -25.68 -23.72
CA ASP A 59 -10.84 -25.76 -24.68
C ASP A 59 -11.23 -25.48 -26.13
N PRO A 60 -12.38 -25.96 -26.66
CA PRO A 60 -12.80 -25.66 -28.04
C PRO A 60 -13.06 -24.17 -28.29
N TYR A 61 -13.45 -23.41 -27.28
CA TYR A 61 -13.85 -22.00 -27.41
C TYR A 61 -12.71 -21.02 -27.07
N LYS A 62 -11.57 -21.52 -26.58
CA LYS A 62 -10.45 -20.68 -26.11
C LYS A 62 -9.87 -19.80 -27.22
N ALA A 63 -9.69 -20.34 -28.42
CA ALA A 63 -9.12 -19.61 -29.55
C ALA A 63 -9.97 -18.37 -29.90
N GLN A 64 -11.30 -18.51 -29.87
CA GLN A 64 -12.22 -17.43 -30.18
C GLN A 64 -12.29 -16.38 -29.06
N ILE A 65 -12.23 -16.81 -27.79
CA ILE A 65 -12.14 -15.89 -26.67
C ILE A 65 -10.84 -15.08 -26.75
N ASP A 66 -9.73 -15.73 -27.07
CA ASP A 66 -8.42 -15.07 -27.22
C ASP A 66 -8.46 -14.03 -28.35
N GLU A 67 -9.11 -14.34 -29.48
CA GLU A 67 -9.29 -13.38 -30.58
C GLU A 67 -10.09 -12.14 -30.15
N TRP A 68 -11.21 -12.30 -29.44
CA TRP A 68 -11.99 -11.17 -28.95
C TRP A 68 -11.21 -10.31 -27.96
N LEU A 69 -10.42 -10.94 -27.09
CA LEU A 69 -9.58 -10.23 -26.12
C LEU A 69 -8.40 -9.49 -26.78
N GLU A 70 -7.88 -10.00 -27.91
CA GLU A 70 -6.86 -9.32 -28.70
C GLU A 70 -7.46 -8.10 -29.43
N GLN A 71 -8.66 -8.23 -29.99
CA GLN A 71 -9.39 -7.11 -30.59
C GLN A 71 -9.73 -6.03 -29.56
N ASP A 72 -10.06 -6.42 -28.33
CA ASP A 72 -10.30 -5.49 -27.21
C ASP A 72 -9.12 -4.55 -26.92
N ARG A 73 -7.88 -4.94 -27.25
CA ARG A 73 -6.69 -4.10 -27.04
C ARG A 73 -6.75 -2.81 -27.88
N LYS A 74 -7.37 -2.88 -29.06
CA LYS A 74 -7.43 -1.79 -30.04
C LYS A 74 -8.55 -0.78 -29.76
N VAL A 75 -9.42 -1.07 -28.79
CA VAL A 75 -10.58 -0.22 -28.47
C VAL A 75 -10.48 0.38 -27.06
N PRO A 76 -11.14 1.52 -26.79
CA PRO A 76 -11.13 2.18 -25.48
C PRO A 76 -11.61 1.25 -24.36
N ARG A 77 -11.06 1.40 -23.15
CA ARG A 77 -11.33 0.53 -21.98
C ARG A 77 -12.84 0.33 -21.68
N LYS A 78 -13.66 1.36 -21.94
CA LYS A 78 -15.12 1.33 -21.73
C LYS A 78 -15.87 0.43 -22.72
N GLN A 79 -15.26 0.07 -23.85
CA GLN A 79 -15.86 -0.75 -24.92
C GLN A 79 -15.31 -2.18 -24.98
N ARG A 80 -14.47 -2.58 -24.01
CA ARG A 80 -13.89 -3.93 -23.95
C ARG A 80 -14.87 -4.95 -23.38
N HIS A 81 -14.76 -6.19 -23.81
CA HIS A 81 -15.60 -7.29 -23.34
C HIS A 81 -15.36 -7.58 -21.85
N THR A 82 -16.43 -7.69 -21.06
CA THR A 82 -16.38 -8.27 -19.72
C THR A 82 -16.48 -9.79 -19.79
N GLY A 83 -15.99 -10.52 -18.79
CA GLY A 83 -16.10 -12.00 -18.79
C GLY A 83 -17.55 -12.50 -18.90
N THR A 84 -18.50 -11.73 -18.35
CA THR A 84 -19.94 -11.99 -18.51
C THR A 84 -20.42 -11.73 -19.93
N ARG A 85 -19.91 -10.70 -20.62
CA ARG A 85 -20.25 -10.45 -22.03
C ARG A 85 -19.68 -11.52 -22.95
N VAL A 86 -18.44 -11.97 -22.71
CA VAL A 86 -17.83 -13.10 -23.44
C VAL A 86 -18.70 -14.35 -23.31
N TYR A 87 -19.14 -14.69 -22.10
CA TYR A 87 -20.03 -15.82 -21.86
C TYR A 87 -21.37 -15.70 -22.62
N ARG A 88 -22.02 -14.52 -22.56
CA ARG A 88 -23.28 -14.30 -23.30
C ARG A 88 -23.10 -14.40 -24.81
N ARG A 89 -21.99 -13.90 -25.36
CA ARG A 89 -21.68 -14.05 -26.79
C ARG A 89 -21.48 -15.50 -27.18
N LEU A 90 -20.81 -16.31 -26.35
CA LEU A 90 -20.67 -17.75 -26.61
C LEU A 90 -22.02 -18.48 -26.57
N LEU A 91 -22.90 -18.13 -25.63
CA LEU A 91 -24.27 -18.65 -25.60
C LEU A 91 -25.09 -18.24 -26.84
N GLU A 92 -24.98 -16.98 -27.26
CA GLU A 92 -25.68 -16.46 -28.46
C GLU A 92 -25.23 -17.18 -29.75
N MET A 93 -23.97 -17.61 -29.82
CA MET A 93 -23.40 -18.24 -31.01
C MET A 93 -23.56 -19.76 -31.07
N TYR A 94 -23.40 -20.43 -29.93
CA TYR A 94 -23.35 -21.90 -29.86
C TYR A 94 -24.59 -22.51 -29.19
N GLY A 95 -25.50 -21.70 -28.65
CA GLY A 95 -26.80 -22.14 -28.13
C GLY A 95 -26.69 -23.33 -27.16
N GLU A 96 -27.41 -24.40 -27.46
CA GLU A 96 -27.49 -25.62 -26.64
C GLU A 96 -26.19 -26.45 -26.63
N GLU A 97 -25.28 -26.24 -27.58
CA GLU A 97 -23.98 -26.94 -27.63
C GLU A 97 -23.00 -26.39 -26.59
N PHE A 98 -23.27 -25.20 -26.03
CA PHE A 98 -22.41 -24.55 -25.06
C PHE A 98 -22.73 -24.99 -23.62
N SER A 99 -22.02 -26.02 -23.15
CA SER A 99 -22.21 -26.62 -21.81
C SER A 99 -21.23 -26.11 -20.72
N VAL A 100 -20.58 -24.96 -20.94
CA VAL A 100 -19.57 -24.41 -20.01
C VAL A 100 -20.20 -23.43 -19.03
N SER A 101 -19.78 -23.47 -17.76
CA SER A 101 -20.29 -22.52 -16.75
C SER A 101 -19.74 -21.09 -16.93
N LEU A 102 -20.54 -20.09 -16.56
CA LEU A 102 -20.15 -18.67 -16.53
C LEU A 102 -18.83 -18.45 -15.77
N ARG A 103 -18.66 -19.11 -14.62
CA ARG A 103 -17.48 -18.96 -13.76
C ARG A 103 -16.21 -19.46 -14.45
N THR A 104 -16.31 -20.52 -15.27
CA THR A 104 -15.18 -21.06 -16.04
C THR A 104 -14.74 -20.08 -17.12
N VAL A 105 -15.68 -19.44 -17.83
CA VAL A 105 -15.37 -18.40 -18.83
C VAL A 105 -14.78 -17.16 -18.17
N GLN A 106 -15.38 -16.68 -17.09
CA GLN A 106 -14.87 -15.51 -16.34
C GLN A 106 -13.46 -15.74 -15.82
N TYR A 107 -13.18 -16.93 -15.27
CA TYR A 107 -11.84 -17.30 -14.80
C TYR A 107 -10.83 -17.29 -15.95
N TYR A 108 -11.16 -17.90 -17.09
CA TYR A 108 -10.28 -17.94 -18.26
C TYR A 108 -10.01 -16.53 -18.83
N VAL A 109 -11.06 -15.71 -18.97
CA VAL A 109 -10.94 -14.32 -19.42
C VAL A 109 -10.09 -13.49 -18.44
N ALA A 110 -10.30 -13.64 -17.14
CA ALA A 110 -9.48 -12.95 -16.13
C ALA A 110 -8.01 -13.36 -16.22
N LYS A 111 -7.73 -14.67 -16.35
CA LYS A 111 -6.37 -15.19 -16.52
C LYS A 111 -5.71 -14.66 -17.79
N LYS A 112 -6.40 -14.70 -18.94
CA LYS A 112 -5.89 -14.19 -20.22
C LYS A 112 -5.66 -12.70 -20.21
N LYS A 113 -6.55 -11.92 -19.60
CA LYS A 113 -6.31 -10.48 -19.38
C LYS A 113 -5.09 -10.26 -18.50
N GLN A 114 -4.92 -11.03 -17.43
CA GLN A 114 -3.74 -10.93 -16.58
C GLN A 114 -2.45 -11.23 -17.38
N GLU A 115 -2.43 -12.25 -18.22
CA GLU A 115 -1.31 -12.60 -19.11
C GLU A 115 -1.06 -11.55 -20.21
N MET A 116 -2.12 -11.00 -20.80
CA MET A 116 -2.03 -10.03 -21.92
C MET A 116 -1.68 -8.61 -21.46
N TYR A 117 -2.05 -8.25 -20.22
CA TYR A 117 -1.72 -6.96 -19.60
C TYR A 117 -0.58 -7.12 -18.56
N GLN A 118 0.15 -8.24 -18.61
CA GLN A 118 1.31 -8.52 -17.76
C GLN A 118 2.58 -7.79 -18.21
N ASP A 119 2.52 -6.95 -19.25
CA ASP A 119 3.50 -5.90 -19.54
C ASP A 119 3.48 -4.78 -18.46
N GLY A 120 3.16 -5.13 -17.21
CA GLY A 120 3.46 -4.27 -16.07
C GLY A 120 4.92 -4.49 -15.73
N GLU A 121 5.71 -3.42 -15.77
CA GLU A 121 7.07 -3.38 -15.24
C GLU A 121 7.11 -4.16 -13.91
N GLY A 122 8.04 -5.10 -13.78
CA GLY A 122 8.24 -5.79 -12.52
C GLY A 122 8.76 -4.78 -11.50
N TYR A 123 7.94 -4.40 -10.53
CA TYR A 123 8.37 -3.48 -9.47
C TYR A 123 9.10 -4.26 -8.38
N LEU A 124 10.34 -3.85 -8.08
CA LEU A 124 11.03 -4.30 -6.88
C LEU A 124 10.26 -3.76 -5.66
N PRO A 125 9.93 -4.59 -4.66
CA PRO A 125 9.38 -4.08 -3.41
C PRO A 125 10.36 -3.06 -2.81
N LEU A 126 9.93 -1.82 -2.61
CA LEU A 126 10.75 -0.88 -1.86
C LEU A 126 10.87 -1.36 -0.42
N GLU A 127 12.10 -1.67 0.00
CA GLU A 127 12.40 -1.93 1.40
C GLU A 127 12.54 -0.61 2.13
N HIS A 128 11.63 -0.36 3.08
CA HIS A 128 11.69 0.79 3.96
C HIS A 128 12.42 0.41 5.25
N SER A 129 13.43 1.21 5.61
CA SER A 129 14.16 1.05 6.86
C SER A 129 13.32 1.50 8.07
N PRO A 130 13.62 1.02 9.28
CA PRO A 130 13.00 1.54 10.50
C PRO A 130 13.17 3.06 10.62
N GLY A 131 12.10 3.75 11.01
CA GLY A 131 12.07 5.21 11.15
C GLY A 131 11.73 5.95 9.85
N GLU A 132 11.47 5.25 8.75
CA GLU A 132 10.85 5.84 7.56
C GLU A 132 9.33 5.83 7.65
N ALA A 133 8.72 6.94 7.23
CA ALA A 133 7.27 7.08 7.21
C ALA A 133 6.78 7.61 5.86
N GLN A 134 5.52 7.37 5.57
CA GLN A 134 4.81 7.91 4.41
C GLN A 134 3.58 8.68 4.90
N ALA A 135 3.43 9.92 4.45
CA ALA A 135 2.33 10.78 4.83
C ALA A 135 1.36 11.01 3.67
N ASP A 136 0.06 10.95 3.94
CA ASP A 136 -0.98 11.21 2.95
C ASP A 136 -2.28 11.71 3.56
N PHE A 137 -3.09 12.37 2.74
CA PHE A 137 -4.44 12.73 3.13
C PHE A 137 -5.46 11.70 2.62
N GLY A 138 -6.49 11.46 3.41
CA GLY A 138 -7.73 10.84 2.98
C GLY A 138 -8.92 11.74 3.22
N SER A 139 -10.03 11.42 2.57
CA SER A 139 -11.35 11.99 2.88
C SER A 139 -12.30 10.93 3.43
N PHE A 140 -13.24 11.38 4.25
CA PHE A 140 -14.27 10.56 4.88
C PHE A 140 -15.52 11.38 5.16
N THR A 141 -16.59 10.72 5.58
CA THR A 141 -17.84 11.38 6.01
C THR A 141 -17.94 11.31 7.53
N TYR A 142 -18.38 12.40 8.15
CA TYR A 142 -18.71 12.46 9.57
C TYR A 142 -19.99 13.26 9.80
N GLN A 143 -20.60 13.14 10.97
CA GLN A 143 -21.74 13.96 11.38
C GLN A 143 -21.30 15.03 12.38
N ASP A 144 -21.77 16.26 12.21
CA ASP A 144 -21.60 17.32 13.20
C ASP A 144 -22.49 17.10 14.44
N GLU A 145 -22.40 18.01 15.42
CA GLU A 145 -23.23 18.00 16.64
C GLU A 145 -24.75 18.01 16.36
N LYS A 146 -25.17 18.43 15.16
CA LYS A 146 -26.57 18.51 14.72
C LYS A 146 -27.01 17.29 13.90
N GLY A 147 -26.14 16.31 13.74
CA GLY A 147 -26.39 15.10 12.95
C GLY A 147 -26.32 15.31 11.45
N VAL A 148 -25.79 16.45 10.97
CA VAL A 148 -25.66 16.72 9.53
C VAL A 148 -24.37 16.10 9.01
N GLU A 149 -24.47 15.31 7.93
CA GLU A 149 -23.30 14.73 7.27
C GLU A 149 -22.44 15.80 6.60
N GLN A 150 -21.13 15.73 6.86
CA GLN A 150 -20.10 16.60 6.32
C GLN A 150 -18.99 15.76 5.70
N GLU A 151 -18.33 16.30 4.67
CA GLU A 151 -17.07 15.75 4.19
C GLU A 151 -15.93 16.25 5.07
N GLY A 152 -15.16 15.32 5.62
CA GLY A 152 -13.98 15.59 6.43
C GLY A 152 -12.70 15.07 5.76
N PHE A 153 -11.57 15.60 6.21
CA PHE A 153 -10.25 15.16 5.79
C PHE A 153 -9.48 14.59 6.97
N PHE A 154 -8.56 13.68 6.70
CA PHE A 154 -7.64 13.18 7.72
C PHE A 154 -6.24 13.01 7.14
N LEU A 155 -5.23 13.38 7.91
CA LEU A 155 -3.85 13.07 7.65
C LEU A 155 -3.54 11.67 8.18
N THR A 156 -2.85 10.86 7.38
CA THR A 156 -2.31 9.55 7.79
C THR A 156 -0.79 9.62 7.74
N LEU A 157 -0.12 9.23 8.82
CA LEU A 157 1.31 8.93 8.86
C LEU A 157 1.48 7.42 9.03
N SER A 158 1.95 6.74 7.99
CA SER A 158 2.14 5.28 8.00
C SER A 158 3.62 4.91 8.04
N PHE A 159 3.95 3.84 8.75
CA PHE A 159 5.31 3.33 8.94
C PHE A 159 5.44 1.99 8.20
N PRO A 160 6.01 1.94 6.98
CA PRO A 160 6.00 0.72 6.18
C PRO A 160 6.80 -0.45 6.80
N TYR A 161 7.81 -0.16 7.62
CA TYR A 161 8.61 -1.19 8.28
C TYR A 161 7.80 -2.00 9.30
N SER A 162 7.09 -1.34 10.23
CA SER A 162 6.24 -1.99 11.23
C SER A 162 4.79 -2.20 10.78
N ASN A 163 4.37 -1.59 9.68
CA ASN A 163 2.97 -1.50 9.25
C ASN A 163 2.07 -0.71 10.25
N ALA A 164 2.66 0.01 11.21
CA ALA A 164 1.96 0.93 12.09
C ALA A 164 1.46 2.16 11.33
N SER A 165 0.49 2.86 11.90
CA SER A 165 -0.01 4.12 11.35
C SER A 165 -0.78 4.93 12.37
N TYR A 166 -0.70 6.24 12.24
CA TYR A 166 -1.51 7.19 13.00
C TYR A 166 -2.30 8.07 12.04
N ALA A 167 -3.48 8.49 12.48
CA ALA A 167 -4.28 9.46 11.76
C ALA A 167 -4.75 10.60 12.65
N GLN A 168 -4.95 11.76 12.02
CA GLN A 168 -5.55 12.95 12.62
C GLN A 168 -6.58 13.53 11.66
N VAL A 169 -7.80 13.76 12.13
CA VAL A 169 -8.84 14.51 11.42
C VAL A 169 -8.39 15.97 11.34
N VAL A 170 -8.54 16.56 10.16
CA VAL A 170 -8.15 17.94 9.87
C VAL A 170 -9.24 18.65 9.05
N PRO A 171 -9.37 19.98 9.16
CA PRO A 171 -10.41 20.72 8.45
C PRO A 171 -10.16 20.86 6.94
N GLY A 172 -8.97 20.50 6.45
CA GLY A 172 -8.63 20.58 5.03
C GLY A 172 -7.29 19.92 4.69
N GLN A 173 -6.91 19.99 3.42
CA GLN A 173 -5.65 19.42 2.90
C GLN A 173 -4.60 20.51 2.62
N ASN A 174 -4.65 21.64 3.35
CA ASN A 174 -3.70 22.74 3.20
C ASN A 174 -2.42 22.50 4.03
N GLN A 175 -1.49 23.44 3.93
CA GLN A 175 -0.17 23.29 4.53
C GLN A 175 -0.26 23.26 6.06
N GLU A 176 -1.06 24.15 6.61
CA GLU A 176 -1.27 24.29 8.04
C GLU A 176 -1.84 22.98 8.62
N CYS A 177 -2.79 22.35 7.92
CA CYS A 177 -3.35 21.06 8.30
C CYS A 177 -2.32 19.93 8.26
N LEU A 178 -1.45 19.91 7.23
CA LEU A 178 -0.36 18.93 7.15
C LEU A 178 0.59 19.07 8.34
N LEU A 179 1.10 20.27 8.56
CA LEU A 179 2.12 20.52 9.58
C LEU A 179 1.56 20.32 11.00
N GLN A 180 0.32 20.79 11.24
CA GLN A 180 -0.35 20.61 12.52
C GLN A 180 -0.64 19.13 12.81
N GLY A 181 -1.11 18.37 11.80
CA GLY A 181 -1.35 16.93 11.95
C GLY A 181 -0.07 16.14 12.19
N LEU A 182 1.01 16.44 11.47
CA LEU A 182 2.33 15.82 11.71
C LEU A 182 2.85 16.14 13.10
N LYS A 183 2.78 17.41 13.51
CA LYS A 183 3.18 17.87 14.85
C LYS A 183 2.47 17.07 15.94
N GLN A 184 1.13 16.98 15.86
CA GLN A 184 0.34 16.25 16.85
C GLN A 184 0.72 14.77 16.92
N ILE A 185 0.97 14.14 15.76
CA ILE A 185 1.44 12.75 15.71
C ILE A 185 2.84 12.62 16.33
N PHE A 186 3.79 13.50 16.02
CA PHE A 186 5.16 13.45 16.57
C PHE A 186 5.16 13.63 18.09
N GLU A 187 4.38 14.58 18.59
CA GLU A 187 4.21 14.84 20.01
C GLU A 187 3.60 13.61 20.72
N TYR A 188 2.63 12.94 20.08
CA TYR A 188 2.02 11.72 20.61
C TYR A 188 2.96 10.51 20.64
N ILE A 189 3.65 10.21 19.54
CA ILE A 189 4.53 9.05 19.44
C ILE A 189 5.87 9.24 20.18
N GLY A 190 6.14 10.46 20.66
CA GLY A 190 7.32 10.80 21.44
C GLY A 190 8.62 10.90 20.63
N GLY A 191 8.54 11.11 19.32
CA GLY A 191 9.70 11.15 18.44
C GLY A 191 9.35 11.57 17.01
N VAL A 192 10.39 11.82 16.22
CA VAL A 192 10.24 12.27 14.83
C VAL A 192 10.78 11.19 13.87
N PRO A 193 10.02 10.74 12.86
CA PRO A 193 10.56 9.85 11.84
C PRO A 193 11.80 10.47 11.16
N LYS A 194 12.81 9.66 10.85
CA LYS A 194 14.04 10.15 10.20
C LYS A 194 13.79 10.69 8.81
N ARG A 195 12.90 10.02 8.08
CA ARG A 195 12.55 10.34 6.69
C ARG A 195 11.06 10.20 6.47
N ILE A 196 10.46 11.20 5.86
CA ILE A 196 9.03 11.20 5.53
C ILE A 196 8.85 11.37 4.02
N TRP A 197 8.16 10.42 3.43
CA TRP A 197 7.80 10.42 2.02
C TRP A 197 6.42 11.04 1.84
N PHE A 198 6.33 12.02 0.96
CA PHE A 198 5.11 12.76 0.65
C PHE A 198 4.69 12.50 -0.80
N ASP A 199 3.39 12.27 -1.04
CA ASP A 199 2.85 12.34 -2.41
C ASP A 199 2.55 13.79 -2.77
N ASN A 200 2.64 14.10 -4.06
CA ASN A 200 2.36 15.37 -4.73
C ASN A 200 1.67 16.43 -3.85
N LEU A 201 2.49 17.04 -3.00
CA LEU A 201 1.99 17.87 -1.91
C LEU A 201 2.02 19.32 -2.37
N SER A 202 0.99 19.71 -3.12
CA SER A 202 0.74 21.12 -3.46
C SER A 202 0.80 22.01 -2.21
N ALA A 203 0.37 21.48 -1.06
CA ALA A 203 0.45 22.18 0.22
C ALA A 203 1.89 22.41 0.75
N ALA A 204 2.90 21.65 0.30
CA ALA A 204 4.30 21.89 0.65
C ALA A 204 5.08 22.60 -0.48
N VAL A 205 4.46 22.82 -1.65
CA VAL A 205 5.13 23.23 -2.89
C VAL A 205 4.59 24.57 -3.39
N THR A 206 5.45 25.59 -3.41
CA THR A 206 5.15 26.93 -3.92
C THR A 206 5.16 27.00 -5.46
N SER A 207 6.05 26.25 -6.11
CA SER A 207 6.15 26.21 -7.58
C SER A 207 6.87 24.94 -8.06
N ILE A 208 6.46 24.42 -9.21
CA ILE A 208 7.09 23.25 -9.87
C ILE A 208 7.86 23.76 -11.09
N HIS A 209 9.18 23.59 -11.10
CA HIS A 209 10.03 23.98 -12.24
C HIS A 209 10.03 22.92 -13.34
N ARG A 210 10.30 23.32 -14.59
CA ARG A 210 10.35 22.42 -15.77
C ARG A 210 11.34 21.24 -15.64
N ASN A 211 12.28 21.30 -14.69
CA ASN A 211 13.30 20.28 -14.45
C ASN A 211 12.95 19.33 -13.28
N GLY A 212 11.69 19.34 -12.81
CA GLY A 212 11.22 18.49 -11.70
C GLY A 212 11.59 18.99 -10.29
N LYS A 213 12.46 20.01 -10.17
CA LYS A 213 12.76 20.68 -8.89
C LYS A 213 11.53 21.44 -8.39
N ARG A 214 11.14 21.20 -7.14
CA ARG A 214 10.00 21.86 -6.47
C ARG A 214 10.52 22.92 -5.51
N THR A 215 9.98 24.14 -5.57
CA THR A 215 10.24 25.17 -4.55
C THR A 215 9.33 24.90 -3.38
N LEU A 216 9.88 24.65 -2.20
CA LEU A 216 9.09 24.42 -0.99
C LEU A 216 8.74 25.74 -0.32
N THR A 217 7.58 25.77 0.34
CA THR A 217 7.19 26.92 1.15
C THR A 217 8.13 27.08 2.35
N GLU A 218 8.43 28.33 2.71
CA GLU A 218 9.35 28.64 3.83
C GLU A 218 8.89 28.00 5.15
N LEU A 219 7.57 27.97 5.38
CA LEU A 219 6.97 27.34 6.56
C LEU A 219 7.27 25.84 6.63
N PHE A 220 7.27 25.12 5.50
CA PHE A 220 7.57 23.69 5.48
C PHE A 220 9.05 23.44 5.77
N GLN A 221 9.94 24.26 5.18
CA GLN A 221 11.37 24.16 5.43
C GLN A 221 11.71 24.44 6.89
N LYS A 222 11.11 25.48 7.49
CA LYS A 222 11.25 25.80 8.92
C LYS A 222 10.76 24.65 9.80
N PHE A 223 9.63 24.05 9.45
CA PHE A 223 9.09 22.89 10.17
C PHE A 223 10.02 21.67 10.09
N ALA A 224 10.50 21.33 8.89
CA ALA A 224 11.44 20.22 8.69
C ALA A 224 12.76 20.44 9.42
N LEU A 225 13.26 21.67 9.46
CA LEU A 225 14.45 22.05 10.23
C LEU A 225 14.20 21.92 11.74
N HIS A 226 13.06 22.40 12.22
CA HIS A 226 12.71 22.37 13.65
C HIS A 226 12.61 20.95 14.19
N TYR A 227 11.91 20.06 13.48
CA TYR A 227 11.76 18.65 13.86
C TYR A 227 12.90 17.75 13.35
N ASN A 228 13.81 18.29 12.52
CA ASN A 228 14.99 17.64 11.99
C ASN A 228 14.72 16.29 11.30
N PHE A 229 13.78 16.26 10.36
CA PHE A 229 13.51 15.09 9.51
C PHE A 229 13.86 15.36 8.05
N GLN A 230 14.29 14.30 7.36
CA GLN A 230 14.47 14.31 5.91
C GLN A 230 13.11 14.12 5.22
N TYR A 231 12.92 14.73 4.07
CA TYR A 231 11.70 14.57 3.30
C TYR A 231 12.01 14.19 1.87
N GLU A 232 11.19 13.33 1.29
CA GLU A 232 11.26 12.94 -0.12
C GLU A 232 9.89 13.12 -0.75
N PHE A 233 9.86 13.58 -2.00
CA PHE A 233 8.63 13.72 -2.76
C PHE A 233 8.62 12.71 -3.89
N CYS A 234 7.58 11.87 -3.94
CA CYS A 234 7.45 10.88 -4.99
C CYS A 234 7.37 11.55 -6.38
N ASN A 235 7.94 10.85 -7.37
CA ASN A 235 7.90 11.29 -8.75
C ASN A 235 6.46 11.22 -9.30
N PRO A 236 6.05 12.15 -10.19
CA PRO A 236 4.77 12.03 -10.88
C PRO A 236 4.64 10.66 -11.57
N ASN A 237 3.48 10.01 -11.43
CA ASN A 237 3.18 8.67 -11.95
C ASN A 237 3.97 7.50 -11.33
N SER A 238 4.60 7.67 -10.17
CA SER A 238 5.37 6.61 -9.47
C SER A 238 4.61 6.02 -8.28
N GLY A 239 3.36 5.56 -8.49
CA GLY A 239 2.50 5.04 -7.42
C GLY A 239 3.09 3.85 -6.63
N HIS A 240 4.07 3.15 -7.22
CA HIS A 240 4.77 2.03 -6.57
C HIS A 240 5.69 2.47 -5.42
N GLU A 241 6.15 3.72 -5.43
CA GLU A 241 6.98 4.30 -4.35
C GLU A 241 6.18 4.49 -3.05
N LYS A 242 4.83 4.48 -3.11
CA LYS A 242 3.96 4.89 -2.00
C LYS A 242 2.73 4.01 -1.76
N GLY A 243 2.72 2.79 -2.30
CA GLY A 243 1.57 1.89 -2.17
C GLY A 243 1.22 1.51 -0.71
N HIS A 244 2.10 1.72 0.26
CA HIS A 244 1.80 1.42 1.67
C HIS A 244 0.80 2.40 2.26
N VAL A 245 1.03 3.72 2.14
CA VAL A 245 0.13 4.71 2.73
C VAL A 245 -1.23 4.75 2.04
N GLU A 246 -1.30 4.55 0.72
CA GLU A 246 -2.60 4.52 0.01
C GLU A 246 -3.50 3.40 0.55
N ASN A 247 -2.91 2.21 0.70
CA ASN A 247 -3.59 1.07 1.32
C ASN A 247 -3.97 1.37 2.77
N LYS A 248 -3.12 2.12 3.49
CA LYS A 248 -3.36 2.49 4.89
C LYS A 248 -4.46 3.52 5.04
N VAL A 249 -4.53 4.53 4.19
CA VAL A 249 -5.63 5.51 4.13
C VAL A 249 -6.96 4.77 3.93
N GLY A 250 -7.00 3.85 2.97
CA GLY A 250 -8.17 3.00 2.73
C GLY A 250 -8.51 2.12 3.93
N TYR A 251 -7.52 1.55 4.61
CA TYR A 251 -7.70 0.77 5.84
C TYR A 251 -8.28 1.63 6.96
N ILE A 252 -7.71 2.82 7.19
CA ILE A 252 -8.13 3.70 8.27
C ILE A 252 -9.59 4.11 8.07
N ARG A 253 -9.93 4.51 6.85
CA ARG A 253 -11.31 4.86 6.48
C ARG A 253 -12.30 3.74 6.80
N ARG A 254 -11.95 2.49 6.53
CA ARG A 254 -12.84 1.32 6.72
C ARG A 254 -12.94 0.85 8.18
N ASN A 255 -11.94 1.11 9.02
CA ASN A 255 -11.87 0.55 10.37
C ASN A 255 -12.05 1.59 11.49
N PHE A 256 -11.69 2.86 11.27
CA PHE A 256 -11.85 3.91 12.29
C PHE A 256 -13.06 4.80 12.06
N PHE A 257 -13.46 5.00 10.80
CA PHE A 257 -14.56 5.90 10.39
C PHE A 257 -15.81 5.16 9.89
N VAL A 258 -15.93 3.88 10.20
CA VAL A 258 -17.14 3.08 9.97
C VAL A 258 -17.58 2.47 11.31
N PRO A 259 -18.85 2.67 11.73
CA PRO A 259 -19.88 3.50 11.09
C PRO A 259 -19.49 4.99 11.04
N VAL A 260 -20.25 5.79 10.28
CA VAL A 260 -20.01 7.25 10.16
C VAL A 260 -19.92 7.86 11.56
N PRO A 261 -18.77 8.43 11.95
CA PRO A 261 -18.58 8.95 13.30
C PRO A 261 -19.31 10.28 13.48
N VAL A 262 -19.81 10.52 14.69
CA VAL A 262 -20.26 11.85 15.13
C VAL A 262 -19.07 12.57 15.75
N ILE A 263 -18.69 13.72 15.20
CA ILE A 263 -17.50 14.49 15.61
C ILE A 263 -17.95 15.91 15.96
N PRO A 264 -18.33 16.18 17.21
CA PRO A 264 -18.65 17.53 17.68
C PRO A 264 -17.39 18.38 17.88
N ASP A 265 -16.31 17.76 18.37
CA ASP A 265 -15.01 18.39 18.59
C ASP A 265 -13.90 17.53 17.93
N ILE A 266 -13.24 18.12 16.94
CA ILE A 266 -12.14 17.47 16.22
C ILE A 266 -10.94 17.22 17.14
N GLU A 267 -10.63 18.12 18.08
CA GLU A 267 -9.47 17.96 18.97
C GLU A 267 -9.67 16.81 19.95
N GLU A 268 -10.86 16.72 20.56
CA GLU A 268 -11.20 15.60 21.44
C GLU A 268 -11.25 14.27 20.70
N TYR A 269 -11.86 14.27 19.51
CA TYR A 269 -11.89 13.10 18.66
C TYR A 269 -10.49 12.63 18.27
N ASN A 270 -9.61 13.56 17.94
CA ASN A 270 -8.22 13.27 17.56
C ASN A 270 -7.40 12.66 18.70
N ARG A 271 -7.60 13.08 19.95
CA ARG A 271 -6.97 12.43 21.11
C ARG A 271 -7.37 10.96 21.21
N THR A 272 -8.67 10.69 21.01
CA THR A 272 -9.20 9.32 21.03
C THR A 272 -8.72 8.51 19.81
N LEU A 273 -8.61 9.14 18.64
CA LEU A 273 -8.17 8.48 17.41
C LEU A 273 -6.71 8.00 17.51
N LEU A 274 -5.82 8.78 18.12
CA LEU A 274 -4.42 8.37 18.35
C LEU A 274 -4.35 7.14 19.26
N TYR A 275 -5.12 7.15 20.35
CA TYR A 275 -5.22 5.98 21.23
C TYR A 275 -5.77 4.74 20.53
N ARG A 276 -6.79 4.89 19.67
CA ARG A 276 -7.29 3.78 18.84
C ARG A 276 -6.23 3.27 17.86
N CYS A 277 -5.35 4.13 17.36
CA CYS A 277 -4.23 3.71 16.51
C CYS A 277 -3.24 2.85 17.29
N ASP A 278 -2.96 3.16 18.56
CA ASP A 278 -2.15 2.28 19.43
C ASP A 278 -2.77 0.90 19.59
N GLN A 279 -4.08 0.84 19.89
CA GLN A 279 -4.80 -0.42 20.04
C GLN A 279 -4.82 -1.26 18.74
N ASP A 280 -4.85 -0.63 17.56
CA ASP A 280 -4.76 -1.36 16.29
C ASP A 280 -3.41 -2.08 16.10
N MET A 281 -2.36 -1.66 16.81
CA MET A 281 -1.04 -2.28 16.74
C MET A 281 -0.92 -3.61 17.50
N ASP A 282 -1.91 -3.98 18.31
CA ASP A 282 -1.93 -5.25 19.06
C ASP A 282 -2.09 -6.48 18.14
N ARG A 283 -2.51 -6.27 16.88
CA ARG A 283 -2.64 -7.35 15.90
C ARG A 283 -1.28 -7.86 15.40
N THR A 284 -1.27 -9.12 14.97
CA THR A 284 -0.08 -9.75 14.36
C THR A 284 0.29 -9.09 13.03
N HIS A 285 1.58 -8.82 12.85
CA HIS A 285 2.13 -8.34 11.60
C HIS A 285 1.97 -9.40 10.50
N TYR A 286 1.35 -9.01 9.39
CA TYR A 286 0.94 -9.86 8.26
C TYR A 286 2.04 -10.76 7.65
N ARG A 287 3.32 -10.43 7.87
CA ARG A 287 4.49 -11.20 7.41
C ARG A 287 5.49 -11.62 8.49
N LYS A 288 5.46 -11.01 9.68
CA LYS A 288 6.61 -11.02 10.60
C LYS A 288 6.36 -11.77 11.91
N GLY A 289 5.21 -12.43 12.07
CA GLY A 289 4.89 -13.34 13.18
C GLY A 289 4.70 -12.71 14.56
N LYS A 290 5.26 -11.52 14.80
CA LYS A 290 5.11 -10.67 16.00
C LYS A 290 4.03 -9.61 15.83
N SER A 291 3.63 -8.93 16.91
CA SER A 291 2.65 -7.83 16.81
C SER A 291 3.22 -6.63 16.06
N ILE A 292 2.35 -5.78 15.51
CA ILE A 292 2.77 -4.52 14.88
C ILE A 292 3.46 -3.63 15.92
N GLN A 293 2.96 -3.61 17.15
CA GLN A 293 3.53 -2.84 18.25
C GLN A 293 4.99 -3.21 18.52
N GLU A 294 5.32 -4.51 18.56
CA GLU A 294 6.70 -4.97 18.76
C GLU A 294 7.65 -4.46 17.67
N TRP A 295 7.18 -4.43 16.41
CA TRP A 295 7.98 -3.87 15.32
C TRP A 295 8.03 -2.35 15.33
N PHE A 296 6.97 -1.69 15.81
CA PHE A 296 6.94 -0.24 15.92
C PHE A 296 7.93 0.28 16.97
N GLU A 297 8.27 -0.51 17.98
CA GLU A 297 9.37 -0.18 18.90
C GLU A 297 10.73 -0.09 18.19
N GLU A 298 10.96 -0.87 17.12
CA GLU A 298 12.16 -0.71 16.29
C GLU A 298 12.13 0.58 15.46
N ASP A 299 10.95 1.00 14.97
CA ASP A 299 10.78 2.32 14.36
C ASP A 299 11.09 3.43 15.36
N LYS A 300 10.55 3.35 16.58
CA LYS A 300 10.79 4.34 17.65
C LYS A 300 12.27 4.47 18.01
N LYS A 301 13.00 3.35 18.11
CA LYS A 301 14.45 3.36 18.34
C LYS A 301 15.19 4.09 17.22
N ALA A 302 14.65 4.08 16.00
CA ALA A 302 15.22 4.79 14.87
C ALA A 302 14.78 6.26 14.78
N PHE A 303 13.80 6.73 15.54
CA PHE A 303 13.33 8.12 15.49
C PHE A 303 14.39 9.14 15.94
N GLY A 304 14.28 10.34 15.39
CA GLY A 304 14.91 11.54 15.93
C GLY A 304 14.24 12.00 17.21
N ARG A 305 14.95 12.82 17.97
CA ARG A 305 14.44 13.40 19.22
C ARG A 305 13.38 14.45 18.94
N LEU A 306 12.34 14.46 19.75
CA LEU A 306 11.36 15.54 19.75
C LEU A 306 12.00 16.83 20.29
N PRO A 307 11.85 17.99 19.61
CA PRO A 307 12.31 19.27 20.13
C PRO A 307 11.65 19.62 21.46
N LYS A 308 12.36 20.35 22.34
CA LYS A 308 11.82 20.79 23.64
C LYS A 308 10.72 21.85 23.49
N THR A 309 10.81 22.65 22.45
CA THR A 309 9.86 23.72 22.14
C THR A 309 8.96 23.26 21.01
N SER A 310 7.66 23.41 21.18
CA SER A 310 6.68 23.10 20.14
C SER A 310 6.79 24.11 19.00
N PHE A 311 6.60 23.67 17.75
CA PHE A 311 6.55 24.57 16.60
C PHE A 311 5.14 25.17 16.47
N ASP A 312 5.08 26.49 16.28
CA ASP A 312 3.81 27.18 16.04
C ASP A 312 3.46 27.18 14.55
N VAL A 313 2.39 26.47 14.20
CA VAL A 313 1.92 26.36 12.82
C VAL A 313 0.90 27.46 12.55
N TYR A 314 1.36 28.58 11.99
CA TYR A 314 0.48 29.68 11.55
C TYR A 314 0.99 30.36 10.28
N ARG A 315 0.08 31.05 9.60
CA ARG A 315 0.39 31.97 8.50
C ARG A 315 0.00 33.38 8.92
N LEU A 316 0.92 34.33 8.73
CA LEU A 316 0.61 35.74 8.88
C LEU A 316 0.19 36.31 7.53
N GLU A 317 -1.01 36.87 7.48
CA GLU A 317 -1.52 37.62 6.34
C GLU A 317 -1.81 39.04 6.76
N ARG A 318 -1.44 39.98 5.90
CA ARG A 318 -1.80 41.37 6.08
C ARG A 318 -3.20 41.59 5.55
N ALA A 319 -4.00 42.35 6.28
CA ALA A 319 -5.33 42.69 5.84
C ALA A 319 -5.71 44.12 6.23
N LYS A 320 -6.50 44.76 5.37
CA LYS A 320 -6.97 46.12 5.62
C LYS A 320 -8.27 46.09 6.41
N ALA A 321 -8.29 46.76 7.55
CA ALA A 321 -9.48 46.91 8.36
C ALA A 321 -10.50 47.86 7.69
N ASP A 322 -11.78 47.56 7.87
CA ASP A 322 -12.87 48.44 7.46
C ASP A 322 -12.96 49.70 8.35
N LYS A 323 -13.97 50.54 8.12
CA LYS A 323 -14.17 51.77 8.92
C LYS A 323 -14.49 51.50 10.40
N TYR A 324 -14.88 50.27 10.74
CA TYR A 324 -15.21 49.85 12.10
C TYR A 324 -14.05 49.09 12.76
N GLY A 325 -12.86 49.05 12.14
CA GLY A 325 -11.72 48.31 12.68
C GLY A 325 -11.86 46.79 12.54
N LYS A 326 -12.69 46.31 11.59
CA LYS A 326 -12.91 44.88 11.37
C LYS A 326 -12.17 44.39 10.14
N VAL A 327 -11.63 43.18 10.25
CA VAL A 327 -10.87 42.52 9.19
C VAL A 327 -11.60 41.26 8.76
N ARG A 328 -11.70 41.05 7.45
CA ARG A 328 -12.28 39.82 6.90
C ARG A 328 -11.17 38.84 6.56
N TYR A 329 -11.26 37.64 7.09
CA TYR A 329 -10.41 36.52 6.69
C TYR A 329 -11.29 35.31 6.35
N ALA A 330 -11.11 34.77 5.15
CA ALA A 330 -12.00 33.80 4.53
C ALA A 330 -13.48 34.25 4.62
N LYS A 331 -14.34 33.48 5.31
CA LYS A 331 -15.77 33.78 5.49
C LYS A 331 -16.08 34.53 6.79
N ASN A 332 -15.08 34.71 7.66
CA ASN A 332 -15.27 35.25 9.01
C ASN A 332 -14.81 36.71 9.09
N LEU A 333 -15.40 37.42 10.06
CA LEU A 333 -15.08 38.81 10.35
C LEU A 333 -14.50 38.88 11.76
N TYR A 334 -13.29 39.41 11.88
CA TYR A 334 -12.55 39.53 13.12
C TYR A 334 -12.47 41.00 13.53
N SER A 335 -12.58 41.27 14.83
CA SER A 335 -12.37 42.61 15.36
C SER A 335 -10.89 42.81 15.66
N THR A 336 -10.35 43.95 15.25
CA THR A 336 -9.05 44.41 15.72
C THR A 336 -9.30 45.41 16.86
N SER A 337 -9.02 46.69 16.63
CA SER A 337 -9.42 47.83 17.45
C SER A 337 -9.90 48.96 16.52
N PRO A 338 -10.85 49.83 16.94
CA PRO A 338 -11.24 51.00 16.16
C PRO A 338 -10.07 51.91 15.73
N GLU A 339 -8.96 51.90 16.48
CA GLU A 339 -7.74 52.66 16.17
C GLU A 339 -7.03 52.21 14.87
N PHE A 340 -7.31 50.98 14.43
CA PHE A 340 -6.80 50.41 13.18
C PHE A 340 -7.78 50.58 12.02
N ALA A 341 -8.88 51.33 12.18
CA ALA A 341 -9.82 51.58 11.09
C ALA A 341 -9.12 52.12 9.84
N GLN A 342 -9.41 51.52 8.67
CA GLN A 342 -8.78 51.83 7.38
C GLN A 342 -7.25 51.62 7.32
N LYS A 343 -6.62 51.00 8.33
CA LYS A 343 -5.19 50.64 8.34
C LYS A 343 -4.99 49.17 7.99
N GLU A 344 -3.79 48.87 7.52
CA GLU A 344 -3.30 47.50 7.33
C GLU A 344 -2.80 46.96 8.68
N VAL A 345 -3.20 45.73 9.00
CA VAL A 345 -2.83 45.00 10.21
C VAL A 345 -2.24 43.64 9.89
#